data_AF-A0A0W0VV84-F1
#
_entry.id   AF-A0A0W0VV84-F1
#
_cell.length_a   1.000
_cell.length_b   1.000
_cell.length_c   1.000
_cell.angle_alpha   90.00
_cell.angle_beta   90.00
_cell.angle_gamma   90.00
#
_symmetry.space_group_name_H-M   'P 1'
#
loop_
_entity.id
_entity.type
_entity.pdbx_description
1 polymer ?
#
loop_
_entity_poly.entity_id
_entity_poly.type
_entity_poly.pdbx_seq_one_letter_code
_entity_poly.pdbx_strand_id
1 'polypeptide(L)'
;MIDGSLGTLSNIVQKLQSALHAKAKAEPNYRFYTLWDKIYREDILTIAYLKCRRNAGSHSIDEETFSAIDQAGVKEWIGKLQEELRIKTYEPQPL
;
A
#
# COMPACT_ATOMS: atom_id res chain seq x y z
N MET A 1 10.36 19.99 -4.62
CA MET A 1 10.53 19.26 -5.89
C MET A 1 10.21 17.77 -5.63
N ILE A 2 8.92 17.38 -5.61
CA ILE A 2 8.48 15.98 -5.31
C ILE A 2 7.36 15.54 -6.30
N ASP A 3 7.30 16.11 -7.50
CA ASP A 3 6.18 15.86 -8.43
C ASP A 3 6.41 14.63 -9.34
N GLY A 4 7.67 14.38 -9.75
CA GLY A 4 8.00 13.30 -10.69
C GLY A 4 7.96 11.86 -10.13
N SER A 5 8.17 11.69 -8.82
CA SER A 5 8.18 10.37 -8.17
C SER A 5 6.76 9.81 -7.98
N LEU A 6 5.82 10.66 -7.53
CA LEU A 6 4.41 10.30 -7.36
C LEU A 6 3.73 9.93 -8.68
N GLY A 7 4.04 10.61 -9.78
CA GLY A 7 3.51 10.29 -11.11
C GLY A 7 3.96 8.90 -11.60
N THR A 8 5.24 8.58 -11.41
CA THR A 8 5.80 7.28 -11.78
C THR A 8 5.21 6.16 -10.94
N LEU A 9 5.11 6.37 -9.63
CA LEU A 9 4.53 5.42 -8.68
C LEU A 9 3.04 5.18 -8.96
N SER A 10 2.25 6.23 -9.23
CA SER A 10 0.83 6.12 -9.60
C SER A 10 0.64 5.27 -10.86
N ASN A 11 1.53 5.40 -11.85
CA ASN A 11 1.51 4.59 -13.08
C ASN A 11 1.70 3.09 -12.80
N ILE A 12 2.50 2.73 -11.79
CA ILE A 12 2.73 1.33 -11.38
C ILE A 12 1.45 0.71 -10.83
N VAL A 13 0.75 1.40 -9.90
CA VAL A 13 -0.52 0.92 -9.35
C VAL A 13 -1.57 0.81 -10.44
N GLN A 14 -1.66 1.79 -11.34
CA GLN A 14 -2.64 1.78 -12.43
C GLN A 14 -2.39 0.64 -13.43
N LYS A 15 -1.12 0.34 -13.74
CA LYS A 15 -0.73 -0.83 -14.55
C LYS A 15 -1.11 -2.13 -13.87
N LEU A 16 -0.83 -2.26 -12.57
CA LEU A 16 -1.20 -3.44 -11.80
C LEU A 16 -2.72 -3.67 -11.80
N GLN A 17 -3.49 -2.62 -11.51
CA GLN A 17 -4.96 -2.67 -11.51
C GLN A 17 -5.52 -3.05 -12.88
N SER A 18 -5.02 -2.42 -13.96
CA SER A 18 -5.44 -2.72 -15.33
C SER A 18 -5.17 -4.18 -15.72
N ALA A 19 -3.98 -4.70 -15.38
CA ALA A 19 -3.60 -6.08 -15.67
C ALA A 19 -4.46 -7.09 -14.88
N LEU A 20 -4.70 -6.83 -13.60
CA LEU A 20 -5.57 -7.66 -12.76
C LEU A 20 -7.01 -7.66 -13.30
N HIS A 21 -7.53 -6.48 -13.65
CA HIS A 21 -8.87 -6.34 -14.20
C HIS A 21 -9.02 -7.06 -15.55
N ALA A 22 -8.09 -6.88 -16.48
CA ALA A 22 -8.10 -7.56 -17.78
C ALA A 22 -8.09 -9.08 -17.60
N LYS A 23 -7.26 -9.60 -16.70
CA LYS A 23 -7.18 -11.04 -16.42
C LYS A 23 -8.46 -11.58 -15.77
N ALA A 24 -8.99 -10.88 -14.77
CA ALA A 24 -10.24 -11.27 -14.11
C ALA A 24 -11.43 -11.26 -15.07
N LYS A 25 -11.46 -10.32 -16.03
CA LYS A 25 -12.50 -10.23 -17.05
C LYS A 25 -12.40 -11.34 -18.10
N ALA A 26 -11.18 -11.71 -18.49
CA ALA A 26 -10.94 -12.79 -19.44
C ALA A 26 -11.19 -14.18 -18.83
N GLU A 27 -10.85 -14.36 -17.55
CA GLU A 27 -10.94 -15.63 -16.86
C GLU A 27 -11.66 -15.45 -15.50
N PRO A 28 -13.01 -15.45 -15.48
CA PRO A 28 -13.79 -15.14 -14.26
C PRO A 28 -13.59 -16.16 -13.12
N ASN A 29 -13.15 -17.38 -13.44
CA ASN A 29 -12.85 -18.41 -12.44
C ASN A 29 -11.35 -18.45 -12.04
N TYR A 30 -10.53 -17.51 -12.55
CA TYR A 30 -9.10 -17.48 -12.24
C TYR A 30 -8.84 -16.97 -10.82
N ARG A 31 -8.17 -17.78 -10.01
CA ARG A 31 -7.75 -17.41 -8.66
C ARG A 31 -6.34 -16.83 -8.70
N PHE A 32 -6.19 -15.59 -8.25
CA PHE A 32 -4.88 -14.94 -8.16
C PHE A 32 -4.09 -15.46 -6.94
N TYR A 33 -3.41 -16.60 -7.11
CA TYR A 33 -2.60 -17.20 -6.05
C TYR A 33 -1.45 -16.30 -5.56
N THR A 34 -0.98 -15.36 -6.39
CA THR A 34 0.11 -14.42 -6.08
C THR A 34 -0.36 -12.99 -5.82
N LEU A 35 -1.67 -12.79 -5.57
CA LEU A 35 -2.17 -11.45 -5.26
C LEU A 35 -1.54 -10.92 -3.97
N TRP A 36 -1.35 -11.79 -2.98
CA TRP A 36 -0.73 -11.44 -1.70
C TRP A 36 0.68 -10.84 -1.89
N ASP A 37 1.51 -11.48 -2.72
CA ASP A 37 2.87 -11.03 -3.04
C ASP A 37 2.92 -9.66 -3.71
N LYS A 38 1.84 -9.28 -4.39
CA LYS A 38 1.72 -7.99 -5.07
C LYS A 38 1.30 -6.87 -4.13
N ILE A 39 0.63 -7.18 -3.01
CA ILE A 39 0.09 -6.19 -2.07
C ILE A 39 1.19 -5.62 -1.17
N TYR A 40 2.09 -6.46 -0.66
CA TYR A 40 3.14 -6.02 0.27
C TYR A 40 4.39 -5.44 -0.41
N ARG A 41 4.37 -5.23 -1.74
CA ARG A 41 5.53 -4.63 -2.42
C ARG A 41 5.76 -3.20 -1.91
N GLU A 42 7.03 -2.85 -1.68
CA GLU A 42 7.44 -1.54 -1.16
C GLU A 42 6.86 -0.38 -1.98
N ASP A 43 6.82 -0.48 -3.31
CA ASP A 43 6.26 0.54 -4.19
C ASP A 43 4.74 0.74 -4.00
N ILE A 44 3.99 -0.36 -3.85
CA ILE A 44 2.55 -0.34 -3.58
C ILE A 44 2.25 0.25 -2.19
N LEU A 45 2.98 -0.20 -1.17
CA LEU A 45 2.82 0.29 0.21
C LEU A 45 3.16 1.77 0.32
N THR A 46 4.21 2.23 -0.37
CA THR A 46 4.57 3.66 -0.44
C THR A 46 3.44 4.51 -1.01
N ILE A 47 2.78 4.05 -2.07
CA ILE A 47 1.66 4.77 -2.68
C ILE A 47 0.45 4.78 -1.77
N ALA A 48 0.17 3.66 -1.09
CA ALA A 48 -0.90 3.58 -0.12
C ALA A 48 -0.68 4.60 1.02
N TYR A 49 0.53 4.63 1.59
CA TYR A 49 0.90 5.61 2.62
C TYR A 49 0.68 7.06 2.15
N LEU A 50 1.21 7.43 0.98
CA LEU A 50 1.08 8.78 0.44
C LEU A 50 -0.38 9.17 0.18
N LYS A 51 -1.21 8.24 -0.30
CA LYS A 51 -2.65 8.46 -0.49
C LYS A 51 -3.37 8.66 0.84
N CYS A 52 -3.11 7.82 1.84
CA CYS A 52 -3.70 7.95 3.17
C CYS A 52 -3.31 9.28 3.82
N ARG A 53 -2.02 9.65 3.76
CA ARG A 53 -1.52 10.93 4.25
C ARG A 53 -2.18 12.13 3.57
N ARG A 54 -2.41 12.06 2.25
CA ARG A 54 -3.08 13.15 1.50
C ARG A 54 -4.56 13.30 1.88
N ASN A 55 -5.19 12.21 2.29
CA ASN A 55 -6.60 12.16 2.65
C ASN A 55 -6.87 12.53 4.12
N ALA A 56 -5.93 13.17 4.82
CA ALA A 56 -5.96 13.52 6.25
C ALA A 56 -7.21 14.29 6.71
N GLY A 57 -8.35 13.60 6.80
CA GLY A 57 -9.67 14.19 7.00
C GLY A 57 -10.66 13.19 7.56
N SER A 58 -10.36 12.66 8.75
CA SER A 58 -11.27 12.33 9.85
C SER A 58 -10.47 11.51 10.87
N HIS A 59 -10.44 12.00 12.10
CA HIS A 59 -9.74 11.43 13.25
C HIS A 59 -9.95 9.91 13.32
N SER A 60 -8.87 9.13 13.29
CA SER A 60 -8.93 7.76 13.79
C SER A 60 -8.03 7.64 15.01
N ILE A 61 -8.46 6.74 15.88
CA ILE A 61 -8.03 6.48 17.25
C ILE A 61 -6.65 5.77 17.28
N ASP A 62 -5.77 6.09 16.32
CA ASP A 62 -4.50 5.38 16.16
C ASP A 62 -3.40 6.03 17.01
N GLU A 63 -2.73 5.21 17.82
CA GLU A 63 -1.52 5.57 18.58
C GLU A 63 -0.34 5.95 17.66
N GLU A 64 -0.42 5.64 16.36
CA GLU A 64 0.63 5.87 15.37
C GLU A 64 0.20 6.93 14.34
N THR A 65 0.47 8.20 14.65
CA THR A 65 0.15 9.32 13.75
C THR A 65 1.10 9.39 12.55
N PHE A 66 0.64 9.93 11.41
CA PHE A 66 1.53 10.21 10.26
C PHE A 66 2.75 11.06 10.63
N SER A 67 2.62 11.96 11.61
CA SER A 67 3.73 12.77 12.13
C SER A 67 4.78 11.90 12.86
N ALA A 68 4.34 10.93 13.65
CA ALA A 68 5.24 9.98 14.32
C ALA A 68 5.95 9.08 13.31
N ILE A 69 5.26 8.64 12.26
CA ILE A 69 5.84 7.83 11.17
C ILE A 69 6.86 8.65 10.36
N ASP A 70 6.56 9.92 10.06
CA ASP A 70 7.49 10.81 9.36
C ASP A 70 8.77 11.06 10.20
N GLN A 71 8.66 11.10 11.54
CA GLN A 71 9.81 11.25 12.46
C GLN A 71 10.63 9.95 12.62
N ALA A 72 9.96 8.81 12.71
CA ALA A 72 10.61 7.50 12.81
C ALA A 72 11.24 7.04 11.49
N GLY A 73 10.71 7.52 10.36
CA GLY A 73 11.19 7.20 9.02
C GLY A 73 10.21 6.32 8.25
N VAL A 74 9.58 6.90 7.24
CA VAL A 74 8.57 6.24 6.38
C VAL A 74 9.10 4.95 5.75
N LYS A 75 10.36 4.93 5.32
CA LYS A 75 10.95 3.76 4.66
C LYS A 75 11.10 2.58 5.63
N GLU A 76 11.54 2.84 6.85
CA GLU A 76 11.71 1.80 7.88
C GLU A 76 10.34 1.26 8.31
N TRP A 77 9.36 2.15 8.47
CA TRP A 77 7.98 1.78 8.76
C TRP A 77 7.36 0.91 7.65
N ILE A 78 7.51 1.29 6.37
CA ILE A 78 7.06 0.48 5.23
C ILE A 78 7.75 -0.88 5.21
N GLY A 79 9.05 -0.94 5.53
CA GLY A 79 9.80 -2.20 5.61
C GLY A 79 9.26 -3.14 6.70
N LYS A 80 8.93 -2.59 7.87
CA LYS A 80 8.30 -3.35 8.96
C LYS A 80 6.92 -3.86 8.55
N LEU A 81 6.08 -2.99 7.99
CA LEU A 81 4.74 -3.36 7.51
C LEU A 81 4.81 -4.42 6.40
N GLN A 82 5.76 -4.29 5.48
CA GLN A 82 6.01 -5.29 4.43
C GLN A 82 6.32 -6.66 5.04
N GLU A 83 7.20 -6.70 6.04
CA GLU A 83 7.57 -7.95 6.69
C GLU A 83 6.39 -8.57 7.41
N GLU A 84 5.63 -7.79 8.21
CA GLU A 84 4.43 -8.26 8.91
C GLU A 84 3.38 -8.83 7.94
N LEU A 85 3.16 -8.19 6.80
CA LEU A 85 2.27 -8.69 5.76
C LEU A 85 2.83 -9.95 5.08
N ARG A 86 4.15 -10.01 4.86
CA ARG A 86 4.82 -11.17 4.25
C ARG A 86 4.71 -12.42 5.13
N ILE A 87 4.97 -12.27 6.43
CA ILE A 87 4.89 -13.37 7.41
C ILE A 87 3.47 -13.58 7.96
N LYS A 88 2.49 -12.78 7.51
CA LYS A 88 1.06 -12.84 7.87
C LYS A 88 0.81 -12.63 9.37
N THR A 89 1.60 -11.78 10.01
CA THR A 89 1.45 -11.38 11.42
C THR A 89 0.85 -9.98 11.58
N TYR A 90 0.48 -9.31 10.48
CA TYR A 90 -0.20 -8.04 10.54
C TYR A 90 -1.60 -8.20 11.16
N GLU A 91 -1.84 -7.54 12.30
CA GLU A 91 -3.12 -7.49 12.98
C GLU A 91 -3.69 -6.05 12.91
N PRO A 92 -4.80 -5.82 12.20
CA PRO A 92 -5.43 -4.51 12.17
C PRO A 92 -6.03 -4.18 13.53
N GLN A 93 -5.87 -2.94 13.98
CA GLN A 93 -6.54 -2.46 15.18
C GLN A 93 -8.06 -2.36 14.96
N PRO A 94 -8.88 -2.59 15.99
CA PRO A 94 -10.32 -2.43 15.90
C PRO A 94 -10.69 -0.96 15.66
N LEU A 95 -11.72 -0.75 14.83
CA LEU A 95 -12.26 0.57 14.46
C LEU A 95 -13.26 1.10 15.50
#